data_AF-A0A431KK19-F1
#
_entry.id   AF-A0A431KK19-F1
#
_cell.length_a   1.000
_cell.length_b   1.000
_cell.length_c   1.000
_cell.angle_alpha   90.00
_cell.angle_beta   90.00
_cell.angle_gamma   90.00
#
_symmetry.space_group_name_H-M   'P 1'
#
loop_
_entity.id
_entity.type
_entity.pdbx_description
1 polymer ?
#
loop_
_entity_poly.entity_id
_entity_poly.type
_entity_poly.pdbx_seq_one_letter_code
_entity_poly.pdbx_strand_id
1 'polypeptide(L)'
;MDFRTPSSLLHELRGAVAAFPGNANRLRLDFNKQVLLEALRSIGVKQVTVTYSGCGDSGQIDDVEAKPEAAPLTPVQVELAKREANWDAISGKWLEALVLRPLDLPTALADFCDAAVEATGHEGYQNHDGGQGTLTIDVNEGVVTLEHTDFYTESDTTAHAL
;
A
#
# COMPACT_ATOMS: atom_id res chain seq x y z
N MET A 1 -1.52 -17.69 -20.21
CA MET A 1 -1.24 -16.38 -19.59
C MET A 1 -0.06 -16.59 -18.67
N ASP A 2 1.07 -15.95 -18.95
CA ASP A 2 2.28 -16.08 -18.11
C ASP A 2 2.06 -15.30 -16.82
N PHE A 3 1.91 -16.01 -15.70
CA PHE A 3 1.85 -15.38 -14.38
C PHE A 3 3.28 -15.01 -13.98
N ARG A 4 3.56 -13.71 -13.82
CA ARG A 4 4.86 -13.26 -13.32
C ARG A 4 5.04 -13.72 -11.87
N THR A 5 6.11 -14.45 -11.58
CA THR A 5 6.44 -14.89 -10.23
C THR A 5 7.14 -13.79 -9.43
N PRO A 6 7.10 -13.82 -8.07
CA PRO A 6 7.85 -12.88 -7.24
C PRO A 6 9.35 -12.87 -7.56
N SER A 7 9.94 -14.02 -7.92
CA SER A 7 11.35 -14.10 -8.29
C SER A 7 11.67 -13.29 -9.56
N SER A 8 10.84 -13.41 -10.60
CA SER A 8 10.99 -12.63 -11.83
C SER A 8 10.82 -11.14 -11.58
N LEU A 9 9.80 -10.76 -10.79
CA LEU A 9 9.52 -9.37 -10.45
C LEU A 9 10.62 -8.74 -9.59
N LEU A 10 11.20 -9.50 -8.66
CA LEU A 10 12.32 -9.03 -7.84
C LEU A 10 13.55 -8.70 -8.68
N HIS A 11 13.84 -9.51 -9.70
CA HIS A 11 14.94 -9.25 -10.62
C HIS A 11 14.72 -7.95 -11.41
N GLU A 12 13.52 -7.77 -11.98
CA GLU A 12 13.14 -6.54 -12.69
C GLU A 12 13.18 -5.30 -11.78
N LEU A 13 12.62 -5.42 -10.57
CA LEU A 13 12.59 -4.36 -9.57
C LEU A 13 14.00 -3.92 -9.18
N ARG A 14 14.92 -4.86 -8.92
CA ARG A 14 16.32 -4.55 -8.62
C ARG A 14 16.99 -3.81 -9.77
N GLY A 15 16.75 -4.22 -11.01
CA GLY A 15 17.25 -3.53 -12.19
C GLY A 15 16.72 -2.10 -12.32
N ALA A 16 15.42 -1.89 -12.07
CA ALA A 16 14.79 -0.59 -12.19
C ALA A 16 15.24 0.41 -11.11
N VAL A 17 15.37 -0.04 -9.85
CA VAL A 17 15.89 0.82 -8.76
C VAL A 17 17.31 1.29 -9.06
N ALA A 18 18.16 0.43 -9.63
CA ALA A 18 19.52 0.81 -10.02
C ALA A 18 19.56 1.84 -11.16
N ALA A 19 18.57 1.83 -12.07
CA ALA A 19 18.51 2.74 -13.20
C ALA A 19 17.80 4.08 -12.88
N PHE A 20 16.69 4.02 -12.13
CA PHE A 20 15.82 5.15 -11.80
C PHE A 20 15.19 4.98 -10.40
N PRO A 21 15.92 5.34 -9.32
CA PRO A 21 15.51 5.08 -7.94
C PRO A 21 14.10 5.60 -7.60
N GLY A 22 13.79 6.83 -8.03
CA GLY A 22 12.52 7.50 -7.70
C GLY A 22 11.27 6.98 -8.41
N ASN A 23 11.42 6.19 -9.49
CA ASN A 23 10.28 5.77 -10.33
C ASN A 23 9.96 4.27 -10.25
N ALA A 24 10.63 3.52 -9.38
CA ALA A 24 10.41 2.07 -9.23
C ALA A 24 9.11 1.71 -8.45
N ASN A 25 8.25 2.69 -8.12
CA ASN A 25 7.04 2.51 -7.31
C ASN A 25 6.11 1.43 -7.86
N ARG A 26 5.84 1.48 -9.16
CA ARG A 26 4.91 0.55 -9.79
C ARG A 26 5.43 -0.89 -9.76
N LEU A 27 6.71 -1.09 -10.07
CA LEU A 27 7.35 -2.40 -10.00
C LEU A 27 7.42 -2.94 -8.57
N ARG A 28 7.63 -2.06 -7.58
CA ARG A 28 7.60 -2.42 -6.15
C ARG A 28 6.22 -2.91 -5.73
N LEU A 29 5.17 -2.19 -6.14
CA LEU A 29 3.78 -2.58 -5.89
C LEU A 29 3.44 -3.90 -6.59
N ASP A 30 3.84 -4.08 -7.85
CA ASP A 30 3.61 -5.33 -8.58
C ASP A 30 4.29 -6.52 -7.89
N PHE A 31 5.53 -6.35 -7.42
CA PHE A 31 6.24 -7.36 -6.63
C PHE A 31 5.51 -7.67 -5.32
N ASN A 32 5.23 -6.66 -4.49
CA ASN A 32 4.57 -6.84 -3.20
C ASN A 32 3.18 -7.47 -3.35
N LYS A 33 2.43 -7.07 -4.38
CA LYS A 33 1.13 -7.66 -4.73
C LYS A 33 1.25 -9.16 -4.97
N GLN A 34 2.24 -9.61 -5.76
CA GLN A 34 2.39 -11.06 -6.01
C GLN A 34 2.78 -11.82 -4.75
N VAL A 35 3.67 -11.27 -3.92
CA VAL A 35 4.03 -11.88 -2.62
C VAL A 35 2.79 -12.05 -1.73
N LEU A 36 1.95 -11.01 -1.62
CA LEU A 36 0.71 -11.07 -0.84
C LEU A 36 -0.29 -12.08 -1.43
N LEU A 37 -0.47 -12.10 -2.75
CA LEU A 37 -1.37 -13.06 -3.41
C LEU A 37 -0.94 -14.51 -3.16
N GLU A 38 0.36 -14.82 -3.25
CA GLU A 38 0.86 -16.16 -2.96
C GLU A 38 0.64 -16.55 -1.49
N ALA A 39 0.92 -15.64 -0.55
CA ALA A 39 0.70 -15.87 0.87
C ALA A 39 -0.78 -16.11 1.18
N LEU A 40 -1.68 -15.27 0.67
CA LEU A 40 -3.13 -15.38 0.87
C LEU A 40 -3.69 -16.67 0.27
N ARG A 41 -3.23 -17.06 -0.94
CA ARG A 41 -3.61 -18.33 -1.56
C ARG A 41 -3.20 -19.53 -0.72
N SER A 42 -2.02 -19.49 -0.12
CA SER A 42 -1.49 -20.60 0.69
C SER A 42 -2.33 -20.91 1.93
N ILE A 43 -3.04 -19.91 2.47
CA ILE A 43 -3.96 -20.06 3.60
C ILE A 43 -5.44 -20.10 3.21
N GLY A 44 -5.74 -20.17 1.90
CA GLY A 44 -7.10 -20.33 1.40
C GLY A 44 -7.97 -19.07 1.43
N VAL A 45 -7.40 -17.89 1.71
CA VAL A 45 -8.10 -16.60 1.61
C VAL A 45 -8.48 -16.34 0.16
N LYS A 46 -9.70 -15.82 -0.03
CA LYS A 46 -10.34 -15.52 -1.31
C LYS A 46 -10.46 -14.03 -1.57
N GLN A 47 -10.67 -13.26 -0.51
CA GLN A 47 -10.72 -11.82 -0.58
C GLN A 47 -10.11 -11.23 0.70
N VAL A 48 -9.40 -10.11 0.56
CA VAL A 48 -9.02 -9.25 1.68
C VAL A 48 -9.61 -7.87 1.46
N THR A 49 -10.07 -7.25 2.54
CA THR A 49 -10.51 -5.86 2.59
C THR A 49 -9.66 -5.14 3.64
N VAL A 50 -9.03 -4.03 3.26
CA VAL A 50 -8.34 -3.12 4.18
C VAL A 50 -9.05 -1.78 4.14
N THR A 51 -9.54 -1.32 5.29
CA THR A 51 -10.21 -0.01 5.43
C THR A 51 -9.26 0.98 6.09
N TYR A 52 -9.39 2.24 5.71
CA TYR A 52 -8.60 3.33 6.28
C TYR A 52 -9.40 4.61 6.31
N SER A 53 -9.07 5.47 7.27
CA SER A 53 -9.71 6.76 7.45
C SER A 53 -8.78 7.74 8.14
N GLY A 54 -9.05 9.02 7.95
CA GLY A 54 -8.26 10.08 8.55
C GLY A 54 -8.92 11.44 8.44
N CYS A 55 -8.53 12.36 9.31
CA CYS A 55 -8.98 13.74 9.33
C CYS A 55 -7.98 14.64 10.08
N GLY A 56 -7.94 15.93 9.73
CA GLY A 56 -7.03 16.90 10.30
C GLY A 56 -5.59 16.68 9.86
N ASP A 57 -4.84 15.92 10.66
CA ASP A 57 -3.45 15.52 10.42
C ASP A 57 -3.21 14.03 10.69
N SER A 58 -4.27 13.30 11.03
CA SER A 58 -4.20 11.94 11.57
C SER A 58 -4.94 10.98 10.64
N GLY A 59 -4.23 9.99 10.12
CA GLY A 59 -4.78 8.89 9.32
C GLY A 59 -4.27 7.56 9.82
N GLN A 60 -5.06 6.50 9.61
CA GLN A 60 -4.75 5.16 10.07
C GLN A 60 -5.42 4.09 9.20
N ILE A 61 -4.86 2.89 9.24
CA ILE A 61 -5.59 1.68 8.85
C ILE A 61 -6.59 1.37 9.97
N ASP A 62 -7.85 1.23 9.59
CA ASP A 62 -8.94 0.95 10.54
C ASP A 62 -9.11 -0.55 10.78
N ASP A 63 -9.07 -1.35 9.71
CA ASP A 63 -9.21 -2.80 9.81
C ASP A 63 -8.58 -3.56 8.62
N VAL A 64 -8.29 -4.85 8.86
CA VAL A 64 -7.82 -5.82 7.86
C VAL A 64 -8.67 -7.08 7.98
N GLU A 65 -9.65 -7.22 7.10
CA GLU A 65 -10.56 -8.37 7.08
C GLU A 65 -10.22 -9.34 5.95
N ALA A 66 -10.34 -10.64 6.21
CA ALA A 66 -10.15 -11.69 5.21
C ALA A 66 -11.37 -12.60 5.10
N LYS A 67 -11.66 -13.04 3.88
CA LYS A 67 -12.73 -14.01 3.58
C LYS A 67 -12.14 -15.29 3.01
N PRO A 68 -12.58 -16.48 3.46
CA PRO A 68 -13.52 -16.70 4.55
C PRO A 68 -12.92 -16.32 5.91
N GLU A 69 -13.76 -15.82 6.83
CA GLU A 69 -13.37 -15.28 8.15
C GLU A 69 -12.57 -16.27 9.02
N ALA A 70 -12.73 -17.57 8.78
CA ALA A 70 -11.98 -18.62 9.48
C ALA A 70 -10.51 -18.76 9.07
N ALA A 71 -10.05 -18.06 8.03
CA ALA A 71 -8.66 -18.15 7.55
C ALA A 71 -7.74 -17.24 8.39
N PRO A 72 -6.84 -17.80 9.23
CA PRO A 72 -6.00 -16.99 10.09
C PRO A 72 -4.90 -16.30 9.28
N LEU A 73 -4.85 -14.96 9.34
CA LEU A 73 -3.77 -14.18 8.73
C LEU A 73 -2.46 -14.30 9.50
N THR A 74 -2.52 -14.59 10.80
CA THR A 74 -1.36 -14.84 11.65
C THR A 74 -1.17 -16.33 11.91
N PRO A 75 0.07 -16.82 12.07
CA PRO A 75 1.34 -16.09 12.13
C PRO A 75 2.05 -15.97 10.77
N VAL A 76 1.32 -15.88 9.65
CA VAL A 76 1.92 -15.86 8.30
C VAL A 76 2.89 -14.67 8.16
N GLN A 77 4.09 -14.95 7.67
CA GLN A 77 5.15 -13.97 7.41
C GLN A 77 5.38 -13.83 5.92
N VAL A 78 5.64 -12.60 5.47
CA VAL A 78 5.99 -12.29 4.09
C VAL A 78 7.14 -11.30 4.04
N GLU A 79 7.91 -11.30 2.96
CA GLU A 79 8.97 -10.32 2.72
C GLU A 79 8.52 -9.31 1.67
N LEU A 80 8.23 -8.08 2.10
CA LEU A 80 7.88 -6.99 1.19
C LEU A 80 9.09 -6.13 0.87
N ALA A 81 9.11 -5.62 -0.36
CA ALA A 81 10.05 -4.60 -0.77
C ALA A 81 9.64 -3.23 -0.20
N LYS A 82 10.52 -2.67 0.63
CA LYS A 82 10.40 -1.32 1.20
C LYS A 82 11.48 -0.40 0.64
N ARG A 83 11.11 0.87 0.47
CA ARG A 83 12.08 1.94 0.23
C ARG A 83 12.63 2.39 1.57
N GLU A 84 13.94 2.49 1.66
CA GLU A 84 14.63 3.07 2.81
C GLU A 84 15.60 4.13 2.30
N ALA A 85 15.51 5.33 2.89
CA ALA A 85 16.46 6.39 2.64
C ALA A 85 17.52 6.36 3.74
N ASN A 86 18.77 6.12 3.34
CA ASN A 86 19.91 6.13 4.25
C ASN A 86 20.80 7.33 3.94
N TRP A 87 21.19 8.07 4.97
CA TRP A 87 22.13 9.15 4.81
C TRP A 87 23.53 8.60 4.56
N ASP A 88 24.10 8.93 3.41
CA ASP A 88 25.49 8.61 3.08
C ASP A 88 26.39 9.79 3.44
N ALA A 89 27.17 9.63 4.52
CA ALA A 89 28.03 10.68 5.03
C ALA A 89 29.21 11.01 4.10
N ILE A 90 29.59 10.10 3.19
CA ILE A 90 30.71 10.29 2.25
C ILE A 90 30.30 11.20 1.10
N SER A 91 29.15 10.92 0.48
CA SER A 91 28.59 11.71 -0.62
C SER A 91 27.77 12.91 -0.16
N GLY A 92 27.38 12.95 1.12
CA GLY A 92 26.54 14.01 1.70
C GLY A 92 25.13 14.02 1.11
N LYS A 93 24.60 12.85 0.77
CA LYS A 93 23.29 12.68 0.12
C LYS A 93 22.48 11.57 0.77
N TRP A 94 21.16 11.70 0.68
CA TRP A 94 20.26 10.59 0.94
C TRP A 94 20.31 9.60 -0.22
N LEU A 95 20.63 8.35 0.08
CA LEU A 95 20.59 7.24 -0.86
C LEU A 95 19.35 6.42 -0.59
N GLU A 96 18.50 6.31 -1.59
CA GLU A 96 17.37 5.39 -1.55
C GLU A 96 17.84 3.98 -1.90
N ALA A 97 17.49 3.04 -1.04
CA ALA A 97 17.70 1.62 -1.25
C ALA A 97 16.36 0.89 -1.21
N LEU A 98 16.30 -0.21 -1.95
CA LEU A 98 15.22 -1.17 -1.84
C LEU A 98 15.67 -2.36 -1.01
N VAL A 99 14.98 -2.60 0.09
CA VAL A 99 15.27 -3.71 1.00
C VAL A 99 14.05 -4.61 1.14
N LEU A 100 14.28 -5.91 1.26
CA LEU A 100 13.23 -6.85 1.64
C LEU A 100 13.12 -6.86 3.16
N ARG A 101 11.91 -6.64 3.68
CA ARG A 101 11.64 -6.62 5.12
C ARG A 101 10.60 -7.70 5.44
N PRO A 102 10.89 -8.58 6.42
CA PRO A 102 9.89 -9.52 6.91
C PRO A 102 8.82 -8.76 7.70
N LEU A 103 7.55 -9.08 7.44
CA LEU A 103 6.38 -8.53 8.10
C LEU A 103 5.38 -9.67 8.35
N ASP A 104 4.59 -9.57 9.43
CA ASP A 104 3.38 -10.36 9.51
C ASP A 104 2.38 -9.93 8.43
N LEU A 105 1.54 -10.89 8.00
CA LEU A 105 0.64 -10.67 6.88
C LEU A 105 -0.33 -9.50 7.09
N PRO A 106 -0.95 -9.28 8.27
CA PRO A 106 -1.77 -8.08 8.52
C PRO A 106 -0.99 -6.77 8.32
N THR A 107 0.22 -6.66 8.91
CA THR A 107 1.07 -5.48 8.75
C THR A 107 1.49 -5.29 7.29
N ALA A 108 1.78 -6.38 6.58
CA ALA A 108 2.13 -6.33 5.17
C ALA A 108 0.95 -5.85 4.28
N LEU A 109 -0.29 -6.22 4.62
CA LEU A 109 -1.50 -5.77 3.95
C LEU A 109 -1.78 -4.28 4.21
N ALA A 110 -1.58 -3.84 5.46
CA ALA A 110 -1.63 -2.43 5.85
C ALA A 110 -0.59 -1.60 5.09
N ASP A 111 0.69 -1.99 5.13
CA ASP A 111 1.79 -1.33 4.41
C ASP A 111 1.53 -1.26 2.89
N PHE A 112 0.90 -2.29 2.32
CA PHE A 112 0.53 -2.32 0.92
C PHE A 112 -0.64 -1.38 0.60
N CYS A 113 -1.60 -1.24 1.52
CA CYS A 113 -2.69 -0.28 1.42
C CYS A 113 -2.16 1.15 1.36
N ASP A 114 -1.29 1.54 2.30
CA ASP A 114 -0.66 2.87 2.32
C ASP A 114 0.10 3.15 1.01
N ALA A 115 0.86 2.17 0.52
CA ALA A 115 1.59 2.29 -0.73
C ALA A 115 0.67 2.40 -1.97
N ALA A 116 -0.53 1.80 -1.94
CA ALA A 116 -1.52 1.92 -3.01
C ALA A 116 -2.20 3.30 -3.01
N VAL A 117 -2.49 3.84 -1.82
CA VAL A 117 -3.00 5.21 -1.65
C VAL A 117 -2.00 6.23 -2.20
N GLU A 118 -0.71 6.12 -1.82
CA GLU A 118 0.37 6.95 -2.38
C GLU A 118 0.45 6.81 -3.91
N ALA A 119 0.40 5.59 -4.44
CA ALA A 119 0.54 5.38 -5.88
C ALA A 119 -0.66 5.84 -6.72
N THR A 120 -1.80 6.12 -6.09
CA THR A 120 -2.99 6.65 -6.76
C THR A 120 -3.13 8.17 -6.62
N GLY A 121 -2.20 8.83 -5.95
CA GLY A 121 -2.19 10.29 -5.80
C GLY A 121 -3.08 10.80 -4.66
N HIS A 122 -3.47 9.91 -3.73
CA HIS A 122 -4.27 10.26 -2.56
C HIS A 122 -3.41 10.27 -1.28
N GLU A 123 -2.10 10.46 -1.40
CA GLU A 123 -1.26 10.71 -0.25
C GLU A 123 -1.75 11.96 0.51
N GLY A 124 -1.78 11.87 1.84
CA GLY A 124 -2.30 12.96 2.66
C GLY A 124 -3.83 13.05 2.66
N TYR A 125 -4.54 11.98 2.30
CA TYR A 125 -6.01 11.90 2.41
C TYR A 125 -6.55 12.34 3.77
N GLN A 126 -5.77 12.17 4.84
CA GLN A 126 -6.16 12.56 6.18
C GLN A 126 -6.17 14.08 6.39
N ASN A 127 -5.60 14.86 5.48
CA ASN A 127 -5.40 16.29 5.67
C ASN A 127 -6.74 17.05 5.62
N HIS A 128 -6.82 18.11 6.41
CA HIS A 128 -7.97 19.03 6.43
C HIS A 128 -9.27 18.31 6.81
N ASP A 129 -10.24 18.27 5.90
CA ASP A 129 -11.55 17.65 6.10
C ASP A 129 -11.45 16.12 6.14
N GLY A 130 -10.32 15.56 5.71
CA GLY A 130 -10.04 14.14 5.78
C GLY A 130 -10.51 13.36 4.57
N GLY A 131 -10.46 12.04 4.73
CA GLY A 131 -10.78 11.11 3.68
C GLY A 131 -10.79 9.69 4.22
N GLN A 132 -11.34 8.78 3.43
CA GLN A 132 -11.42 7.37 3.76
C GLN A 132 -11.37 6.52 2.51
N GLY A 133 -11.15 5.23 2.68
CA GLY A 133 -11.26 4.32 1.56
C GLY A 133 -11.19 2.86 1.94
N THR A 134 -11.17 2.05 0.90
CA THR A 134 -11.15 0.60 1.01
C THR A 134 -10.29 0.01 -0.10
N LEU A 135 -9.26 -0.72 0.28
CA LEU A 135 -8.48 -1.56 -0.62
C LEU A 135 -9.05 -2.99 -0.59
N THR A 136 -9.48 -3.48 -1.75
CA THR A 136 -9.96 -4.86 -1.92
C THR A 136 -8.97 -5.66 -2.76
N ILE A 137 -8.54 -6.82 -2.25
CA ILE A 137 -7.74 -7.80 -2.99
C ILE A 137 -8.64 -9.00 -3.29
N ASP A 138 -9.00 -9.20 -4.55
CA ASP A 138 -9.54 -10.49 -5.00
C ASP A 138 -8.38 -11.45 -5.27
N VAL A 139 -8.25 -12.46 -4.41
CA VAL A 139 -7.13 -13.39 -4.43
C VAL A 139 -7.23 -14.39 -5.59
N ASN A 140 -8.46 -14.74 -6.00
CA ASN A 140 -8.70 -15.68 -7.09
C ASN A 140 -8.38 -15.03 -8.43
N GLU A 141 -8.89 -13.82 -8.65
CA GLU A 141 -8.66 -13.06 -9.87
C GLU A 141 -7.28 -12.39 -9.89
N GLY A 142 -6.66 -12.21 -8.71
CA GLY A 142 -5.41 -11.47 -8.58
C GLY A 142 -5.58 -9.98 -8.87
N VAL A 143 -6.79 -9.46 -8.64
CA VAL A 143 -7.17 -8.05 -8.88
C VAL A 143 -7.08 -7.30 -7.55
N VAL A 144 -6.59 -6.06 -7.63
CA VAL A 144 -6.54 -5.13 -6.50
C VAL A 144 -7.27 -3.87 -6.91
N THR A 145 -8.22 -3.44 -6.11
CA THR A 145 -9.02 -2.24 -6.33
C THR A 145 -8.89 -1.34 -5.11
N LEU A 146 -8.69 -0.05 -5.32
CA LEU A 146 -8.73 0.96 -4.27
C LEU A 146 -9.91 1.89 -4.54
N GLU A 147 -10.84 1.94 -3.59
CA GLU A 147 -11.88 2.96 -3.55
C GLU A 147 -11.47 4.03 -2.55
N HIS A 148 -11.61 5.29 -2.94
CA HIS A 148 -11.21 6.43 -2.14
C HIS A 148 -12.33 7.49 -2.12
N THR A 149 -12.47 8.18 -1.00
CA THR A 149 -13.39 9.30 -0.81
C THR A 149 -12.67 10.42 -0.07
N ASP A 150 -12.49 11.55 -0.74
CA ASP A 150 -12.07 12.81 -0.13
C ASP A 150 -13.28 13.51 0.50
N PHE A 151 -13.09 14.05 1.71
CA PHE A 151 -14.07 14.94 2.32
C PHE A 151 -13.70 16.40 2.04
N TYR A 152 -14.73 17.23 1.91
CA TYR A 152 -14.57 18.67 1.65
C TYR A 152 -15.72 19.47 2.25
N THR A 153 -15.40 20.56 2.93
CA THR A 153 -16.34 21.52 3.51
C THR A 153 -16.31 22.83 2.73
N GLU A 154 -17.45 23.25 2.19
CA GLU A 154 -17.64 24.55 1.53
C GLU A 154 -18.43 25.50 2.45
N SER A 155 -18.09 26.80 2.45
CA SER A 155 -18.87 27.82 3.17
C SER A 155 -19.03 29.09 2.33
N ASP A 156 -20.22 29.68 2.39
CA ASP A 156 -20.55 30.97 1.77
C ASP A 156 -21.09 31.92 2.86
N THR A 157 -20.70 33.19 2.82
CA THR A 157 -21.05 34.19 3.83
C THR A 157 -21.48 35.49 3.16
N THR A 158 -22.74 35.88 3.38
CA THR A 158 -23.30 37.16 2.94
C THR A 158 -23.60 38.06 4.13
N ALA A 159 -23.17 39.32 4.08
CA ALA A 159 -23.46 40.32 5.11
C ALA A 159 -24.50 41.34 4.60
N HIS A 160 -25.46 41.67 5.46
CA HIS A 160 -26.49 42.69 5.19
C HIS A 160 -26.47 43.73 6.30
N ALA A 161 -26.51 45.02 5.93
CA ALA A 161 -26.81 46.08 6.87
C ALA A 161 -28.33 46.07 7.14
N LEU A 162 -28.72 46.12 8.42
CA LEU A 162 -30.12 46.21 8.87
C LEU A 162 -30.53 47.67 9.08
#